data_AF-A0A9W4W2J4-F1
#
_entry.id   AF-A0A9W4W2J4-F1
#
_cell.length_a   1.000
_cell.length_b   1.000
_cell.length_c   1.000
_cell.angle_alpha   90.00
_cell.angle_beta   90.00
_cell.angle_gamma   90.00
#
_symmetry.space_group_name_H-M   'P 1'
#
loop_
_entity.id
_entity.type
_entity.pdbx_description
1 polymer ?
#
loop_
_entity_poly.entity_id
_entity_poly.type
_entity_poly.pdbx_seq_one_letter_code
_entity_poly.pdbx_strand_id
1 'polypeptide(L)' 'MTDSVTRMSDAVSLAHSIVTMQAASTQQALSIEMLKQNAQTEQSLVALIQQSVEQTQAMLPEGQGSLVDRSA' A
#
# COMPACT_ATOMS: atom_id res chain seq x y z
N MET A 1 -23.97 37.01 32.84
CA MET A 1 -22.57 36.53 32.70
C MET A 1 -22.48 35.02 32.40
N THR A 2 -23.57 34.24 32.48
CA THR A 2 -23.58 32.79 32.24
C THR A 2 -23.69 32.36 30.77
N ASP A 3 -24.41 33.12 29.92
CA ASP A 3 -24.64 32.78 28.50
C ASP A 3 -23.36 32.77 27.64
N SER A 4 -22.43 33.69 27.91
CA SER A 4 -21.17 33.81 27.16
C SER A 4 -20.21 32.64 27.40
N VAL A 5 -20.24 32.04 28.60
CA VAL A 5 -19.36 30.91 28.95
C VAL A 5 -19.82 29.62 28.24
N THR A 6 -21.14 29.40 28.17
CA THR A 6 -21.73 28.26 27.45
C THR A 6 -21.40 28.32 25.95
N ARG A 7 -21.59 29.48 25.30
CA ARG A 7 -21.26 29.63 23.87
C ARG A 7 -19.77 29.42 23.57
N MET A 8 -18.89 29.87 24.46
CA MET A 8 -17.45 29.65 24.30
C MET A 8 -17.10 28.16 24.43
N SER A 9 -17.71 27.45 25.39
CA SER A 9 -17.54 26.00 25.54
C SER A 9 -18.03 25.22 24.31
N ASP A 10 -19.18 25.61 23.75
CA ASP A 10 -19.74 24.97 22.56
C ASP A 10 -18.86 25.18 21.31
N ALA A 11 -18.33 26.39 21.13
CA ALA A 11 -17.40 26.70 20.05
C ALA A 11 -16.10 25.89 20.15
N VAL A 12 -15.56 25.72 21.36
CA VAL A 12 -14.37 24.89 21.60
C VAL A 12 -14.67 23.42 21.31
N SER A 13 -15.83 22.92 21.74
CA SER A 13 -16.24 21.53 21.50
C SER A 13 -16.43 21.23 20.01
N LEU A 14 -17.02 22.17 19.27
CA LEU A 14 -17.15 22.07 17.81
C LEU A 14 -15.78 22.11 17.11
N ALA A 15 -14.90 23.04 17.48
CA ALA A 15 -13.55 23.12 16.92
C ALA A 15 -12.75 21.83 17.15
N HIS A 16 -12.83 21.27 18.37
CA HIS A 16 -12.21 19.99 18.69
C HIS A 16 -12.78 18.84 17.83
N SER A 17 -14.09 18.82 17.63
CA SER A 17 -14.76 17.82 16.80
C SER A 17 -14.32 17.91 15.34
N ILE A 18 -14.23 19.12 14.79
CA ILE A 18 -13.75 19.37 13.41
C ILE A 18 -12.31 18.89 13.25
N VAL A 19 -11.41 19.25 14.17
CA VAL A 19 -10.01 18.82 14.11
C VAL A 19 -9.88 17.30 14.23
N THR A 20 -10.68 16.68 15.10
CA THR A 20 -10.72 15.22 15.27
C THR A 20 -11.20 14.53 14.00
N MET A 21 -12.27 15.05 13.38
CA MET A 21 -12.77 14.54 12.10
C MET A 21 -11.74 14.69 10.98
N GLN A 22 -11.07 15.84 10.90
CA GLN A 22 -10.02 16.09 9.91
C GLN A 22 -8.86 15.12 10.10
N ALA A 23 -8.41 14.90 11.33
CA ALA A 23 -7.36 13.96 11.65
C ALA A 23 -7.74 12.51 11.29
N ALA A 24 -8.97 12.09 11.62
CA ALA A 24 -9.47 10.76 11.26
C ALA A 24 -9.58 10.57 9.74
N SER A 25 -10.07 11.57 9.01
CA SER A 25 -10.14 11.56 7.55
C SER A 25 -8.75 11.46 6.91
N THR A 26 -7.78 12.24 7.40
CA THR A 26 -6.39 12.18 6.92
C THR A 26 -5.77 10.81 7.20
N GLN A 27 -5.96 10.24 8.39
CA GLN A 27 -5.45 8.91 8.72
C GLN A 27 -6.04 7.84 7.79
N GLN A 28 -7.35 7.88 7.54
CA GLN A 28 -8.00 6.95 6.62
C GLN A 28 -7.45 7.08 5.20
N ALA A 29 -7.27 8.30 4.70
CA ALA A 29 -6.70 8.55 3.38
C ALA A 29 -5.26 8.02 3.27
N LEU A 30 -4.44 8.23 4.30
CA LEU A 30 -3.09 7.69 4.36
C LEU A 30 -3.08 6.16 4.36
N SER A 31 -3.95 5.52 5.14
CA SER A 31 -4.06 4.05 5.13
C SER A 31 -4.43 3.50 3.75
N ILE A 32 -5.38 4.13 3.07
CA ILE A 32 -5.78 3.73 1.71
C ILE A 32 -4.61 3.90 0.74
N GLU A 33 -3.89 5.02 0.80
CA GLU A 33 -2.78 5.27 -0.10
C GLU A 33 -1.60 4.33 0.15
N MET A 34 -1.33 3.96 1.40
CA MET A 34 -0.33 2.93 1.74
C MET A 34 -0.72 1.56 1.16
N LEU A 35 -1.99 1.16 1.27
CA LEU A 35 -2.46 -0.09 0.67
C LEU A 35 -2.28 -0.09 -0.86
N LYS A 36 -2.59 1.02 -1.52
CA LYS A 36 -2.38 1.17 -2.97
C LYS A 36 -0.89 1.10 -3.34
N GLN A 37 -0.02 1.77 -2.60
CA GLN A 37 1.43 1.71 -2.82
C GLN A 37 1.99 0.29 -2.64
N ASN A 38 1.53 -0.44 -1.62
CA ASN A 38 1.92 -1.84 -1.41
C ASN A 38 1.49 -2.70 -2.60
N ALA A 39 0.23 -2.62 -3.02
CA ALA A 39 -0.28 -3.37 -4.17
C ALA A 39 0.50 -3.05 -5.47
N GLN A 40 0.83 -1.79 -5.70
CA GLN A 40 1.63 -1.38 -6.86
C GLN A 40 3.06 -1.94 -6.78
N THR A 41 3.66 -1.95 -5.60
CA THR A 41 5.01 -2.49 -5.38
C THR A 41 5.05 -4.00 -5.65
N GLU A 42 4.04 -4.74 -5.16
CA GLU A 42 3.91 -6.18 -5.41
C GLU A 42 3.77 -6.48 -6.91
N GLN A 43 2.94 -5.74 -7.63
CA GLN A 43 2.80 -5.90 -9.09
C GLN A 43 4.12 -5.63 -9.83
N SER A 44 4.84 -4.59 -9.44
CA SER A 44 6.17 -4.28 -10.01
C SER A 44 7.16 -5.40 -9.74
N LEU A 45 7.15 -6.00 -8.55
CA LEU A 45 8.00 -7.15 -8.23
C LEU A 45 7.65 -8.37 -9.08
N VAL A 46 6.36 -8.67 -9.25
CA VAL A 46 5.91 -9.77 -10.13
C VAL A 46 6.37 -9.53 -11.57
N ALA A 47 6.26 -8.31 -12.08
CA ALA A 47 6.73 -7.97 -13.43
C ALA A 47 8.24 -8.17 -13.59
N LEU A 48 9.04 -7.78 -12.60
CA LEU A 48 10.49 -8.01 -12.61
C LEU A 48 10.84 -9.51 -12.60
N ILE A 49 10.12 -10.31 -11.81
CA ILE A 49 10.31 -11.77 -11.77
C ILE A 49 9.95 -12.37 -13.13
N GLN A 50 8.82 -11.98 -13.72
CA GLN A 50 8.37 -12.45 -15.02
C GLN A 50 9.40 -12.12 -16.12
N GLN A 51 9.90 -10.88 -16.14
CA GLN A 51 10.96 -10.46 -17.07
C GLN A 51 12.25 -11.28 -16.87
N SER A 52 12.63 -11.54 -15.61
CA SER A 52 13.82 -12.33 -15.28
C SER A 52 13.68 -13.79 -15.74
N VAL A 53 12.49 -14.36 -15.62
CA VAL A 53 12.15 -15.71 -16.09
C VAL A 53 12.22 -15.78 -17.62
N GLU A 54 11.68 -14.78 -18.33
CA GLU A 54 11.75 -14.71 -19.79
C GLU A 54 13.19 -14.60 -20.30
N GLN A 55 14.00 -13.75 -19.67
CA GLN A 55 15.43 -13.64 -19.98
C GLN A 55 16.18 -14.95 -19.72
N THR A 56 15.90 -15.60 -18.59
CA THR A 56 16.53 -16.88 -18.24
C THR A 56 16.14 -17.97 -19.24
N GLN A 57 14.86 -18.07 -19.62
CA GLN A 57 14.39 -19.01 -20.63
C GLN A 57 15.04 -18.75 -22.00
N ALA A 58 15.13 -17.49 -22.43
CA ALA A 58 15.74 -17.12 -23.71
C ALA A 58 17.26 -17.42 -23.77
N MET A 59 17.94 -17.49 -22.62
CA MET A 59 19.36 -17.83 -22.52
C MET A 59 19.64 -19.33 -22.45
N LEU A 60 18.62 -20.18 -22.27
CA LEU A 60 18.79 -21.63 -22.29
C LEU A 60 18.87 -22.10 -23.74
N PRO A 61 19.94 -22.82 -24.15
CA PRO A 61 20.00 -23.42 -25.48
C PRO A 61 18.82 -24.39 -25.65
N GLU A 62 18.11 -24.30 -26.78
CA GLU A 62 17.04 -25.25 -27.12
C GLU A 62 17.62 -26.68 -27.15
N GLY A 63 17.48 -27.42 -26.05
CA GLY A 63 18.01 -28.78 -25.93
C GLY A 63 18.54 -29.21 -24.55
N GLN A 64 18.82 -28.30 -23.61
CA GLN A 64 19.36 -28.67 -22.28
C GLN A 64 18.30 -29.06 -21.23
N GLY A 65 17.21 -29.72 -21.66
CA GLY A 65 16.20 -30.31 -20.76
C GLY A 65 16.17 -31.84 -20.75
N SER A 66 16.92 -32.52 -21.64
CA SER A 66 16.78 -33.96 -21.85
C SER A 66 17.69 -34.83 -20.97
N LEU A 67 18.57 -34.26 -20.15
CA LEU A 67 19.50 -35.02 -19.30
C LEU A 67 19.40 -34.60 -17.84
N VAL A 68 18.20 -34.66 -17.27
CA VAL A 68 18.08 -34.83 -15.81
C VAL A 68 18.47 -36.28 -15.54
N ASP A 69 19.68 -36.48 -15.02
CA ASP A 69 20.18 -37.78 -14.57
C ASP A 69 19.26 -38.33 -13.47
N ARG A 70 18.35 -39.23 -13.86
CA ARG A 70 17.59 -40.10 -12.96
C ARG A 70 18.39 -41.39 -12.75
N SER A 71 19.62 -41.30 -12.24
CA SER A 71 20.33 -42.45 -11.70
C SER A 71 21.46 -42.06 -10.75
N ALA A 72 21.12 -41.95 -9.47
CA ALA A 72 21.99 -42.34 -8.36
C ALA A 72 21.13 -42.90 -7.23
#